data_AF-A0A9R1RNT4-F1
#
_entry.id   AF-A0A9R1RNT4-F1
#
_cell.length_a   1.000
_cell.length_b   1.000
_cell.length_c   1.000
_cell.angle_alpha   90.00
_cell.angle_beta   90.00
_cell.angle_gamma   90.00
#
_symmetry.space_group_name_H-M   'P 1'
#
loop_
_entity.id
_entity.type
_entity.pdbx_description
1 polymer ?
#
loop_
_entity_poly.entity_id
_entity_poly.type
_entity_poly.pdbx_seq_one_letter_code
_entity_poly.pdbx_strand_id
1 'polypeptide(L)'
;MALSRAQTSSGESLISSTFASRYVRTALPRFRMPEQSIPKDAAYQIINDELMLDGNPRLNLASFVTTWMEPECDKLIQDSVNKNYVDMDEYPVTTEFQNRCVNMIAHLFNAPIGEDETAVGVGTVGSSEAIMLAGLAFKRKWQNKMKAEGKPHDKPNIVTGANVQVCWEKFARYFEVELKEVKLREGYYVMDPEKAVELVDENTICVAAILGSTLNGEFEDVKRLNDLLVAKNAETGWDTPIHVDAASGGFIAPFIYPELEWDFRLPLVKSINVSGHKYGLVYAGVGWVIWRNKEDLPDELIFHINYLGADQPTFTLNFSKGSSQIIAQYYQLIRLGFEATRTSCKIAGTTQRCSGRESRRWATFTWCPRTRACRSWPSPSRTRPTTRCSRWSRACAASAGLFRHTQCPPTPSTSPSCVWSSVRTSAAAWPSASSPTSRRSWWRWTRMPRSMGITSM
;
A
#
# COMPACT_ATOMS: atom_id res chain seq x y z
N MET A 1 -15.48 21.36 61.26
CA MET A 1 -15.06 21.37 59.83
C MET A 1 -16.31 21.28 58.98
N ALA A 2 -16.72 22.39 58.38
CA ALA A 2 -17.88 22.44 57.50
C ALA A 2 -17.52 21.78 56.17
N LEU A 3 -18.23 20.69 55.83
CA LEU A 3 -18.26 20.11 54.49
C LEU A 3 -19.00 21.09 53.58
N SER A 4 -18.27 21.97 52.89
CA SER A 4 -18.84 22.75 51.80
C SER A 4 -19.14 21.81 50.63
N ARG A 5 -20.40 21.38 50.50
CA ARG A 5 -20.91 20.89 49.21
C ARG A 5 -20.93 22.07 48.25
N ALA A 6 -19.97 22.12 47.34
CA ALA A 6 -20.07 23.01 46.19
C ALA A 6 -21.27 22.56 45.35
N GLN A 7 -22.35 23.34 45.40
CA GLN A 7 -23.38 23.30 44.36
C GLN A 7 -22.70 23.78 43.08
N THR A 8 -22.44 22.86 42.16
CA THR A 8 -22.04 23.20 40.80
C THR A 8 -23.23 23.87 40.13
N SER A 9 -23.24 25.19 40.12
CA SER A 9 -24.07 25.94 39.20
C SER A 9 -23.72 25.48 37.79
N SER A 10 -24.73 25.39 36.93
CA SER A 10 -24.64 24.96 35.52
C SER A 10 -23.72 25.82 34.64
N GLY A 11 -22.96 26.77 35.22
CA GLY A 11 -22.01 27.66 34.55
C GLY A 11 -20.52 27.33 34.73
N GLU A 12 -20.11 26.43 35.65
CA GLU A 12 -18.67 26.09 35.83
C GLU A 12 -18.07 25.37 34.60
N SER A 13 -18.91 24.83 33.73
CA SER A 13 -18.52 24.17 32.48
C SER A 13 -17.80 25.09 31.48
N LEU A 14 -17.90 26.42 31.62
CA LEU A 14 -17.49 27.36 30.57
C LEU A 14 -16.14 28.03 30.81
N ILE A 15 -15.54 27.90 32.01
CA ILE A 15 -14.34 28.68 32.39
C ILE A 15 -13.09 27.81 32.57
N SER A 16 -13.22 26.49 32.79
CA SER A 16 -12.06 25.61 32.96
C SER A 16 -11.35 25.33 31.62
N SER A 17 -10.03 25.53 31.57
CA SER A 17 -9.22 25.02 30.45
C SER A 17 -9.27 23.50 30.38
N THR A 18 -9.02 22.91 29.20
CA THR A 18 -9.13 21.46 28.96
C THR A 18 -8.41 20.63 30.03
N PHE A 19 -7.14 20.96 30.31
CA PHE A 19 -6.33 20.22 31.29
C PHE A 19 -6.65 20.52 32.76
N ALA A 20 -7.36 21.62 33.05
CA ALA A 20 -7.84 21.92 34.41
C ALA A 20 -9.25 21.33 34.68
N SER A 21 -9.94 20.91 33.62
CA SER A 21 -11.30 20.36 33.68
C SER A 21 -11.35 18.98 34.34
N ARG A 22 -12.55 18.53 34.69
CA ARG A 22 -12.78 17.16 35.19
C ARG A 22 -12.58 16.08 34.12
N TYR A 23 -12.59 16.44 32.84
CA TYR A 23 -12.62 15.48 31.73
C TYR A 23 -11.29 14.73 31.55
N VAL A 24 -10.16 15.35 31.88
CA VAL A 24 -8.83 14.71 31.82
C VAL A 24 -8.53 13.78 33.00
N ARG A 25 -9.44 13.71 33.99
CA ARG A 25 -9.27 12.84 35.18
C ARG A 25 -9.83 11.44 34.98
N THR A 26 -10.65 11.25 33.95
CA THR A 26 -11.29 9.98 33.63
C THR A 26 -10.66 9.40 32.37
N ALA A 27 -10.29 8.12 32.41
CA ALA A 27 -9.79 7.44 31.22
C ALA A 27 -10.86 7.39 30.12
N LEU A 28 -10.44 7.38 28.84
CA LEU A 28 -11.36 7.28 27.73
C LEU A 28 -12.23 6.02 27.82
N PRO A 29 -13.53 6.11 27.49
CA PRO A 29 -14.43 4.96 27.46
C PRO A 29 -13.93 3.89 26.49
N ARG A 30 -13.82 2.64 26.96
CA ARG A 30 -13.33 1.51 26.15
C ARG A 30 -14.39 0.50 25.73
N PHE A 31 -15.50 0.43 26.48
CA PHE A 31 -16.46 -0.68 26.34
C PHE A 31 -17.91 -0.23 26.16
N ARG A 32 -18.28 0.96 26.66
CA ARG A 32 -19.63 1.49 26.57
C ARG A 32 -19.59 2.95 26.12
N MET A 33 -20.59 3.34 25.37
CA MET A 33 -20.80 4.74 25.00
C MET A 33 -21.11 5.57 26.26
N PRO A 34 -20.52 6.77 26.41
CA PRO A 34 -20.85 7.68 27.51
C PRO A 34 -22.33 8.10 27.48
N GLU A 35 -22.93 8.26 28.67
CA GLU A 35 -24.30 8.78 28.79
C GLU A 35 -24.37 10.31 28.58
N GLN A 36 -23.26 11.02 28.77
CA GLN A 36 -23.20 12.47 28.72
C GLN A 36 -22.15 12.95 27.71
N SER A 37 -22.47 14.05 27.02
CA SER A 37 -21.54 14.75 26.16
C SER A 37 -20.42 15.42 26.96
N ILE A 38 -19.25 15.58 26.34
CA ILE A 38 -18.14 16.38 26.84
C ILE A 38 -17.86 17.55 25.88
N PRO A 39 -17.21 18.64 26.33
CA PRO A 39 -16.82 19.74 25.46
C PRO A 39 -15.91 19.26 24.31
N LYS A 40 -16.15 19.79 23.11
CA LYS A 40 -15.42 19.42 21.87
C LYS A 40 -13.90 19.54 21.99
N ASP A 41 -13.41 20.57 22.69
CA ASP A 41 -11.97 20.82 22.84
C ASP A 41 -11.31 19.80 23.80
N ALA A 42 -12.07 19.29 24.78
CA ALA A 42 -11.63 18.20 25.64
C ALA A 42 -11.60 16.86 24.89
N ALA A 43 -12.64 16.57 24.09
CA ALA A 43 -12.66 15.38 23.24
C ALA A 43 -11.47 15.37 22.27
N TYR A 44 -11.24 16.48 21.56
CA TYR A 44 -10.11 16.62 20.63
C TYR A 44 -8.77 16.39 21.34
N GLN A 45 -8.52 17.09 22.45
CA GLN A 45 -7.22 17.02 23.12
C GLN A 45 -6.92 15.61 23.63
N ILE A 46 -7.88 14.95 24.28
CA ILE A 46 -7.66 13.62 24.87
C ILE A 46 -7.39 12.58 23.77
N ILE A 47 -8.13 12.64 22.64
CA ILE A 47 -7.89 11.77 21.48
C ILE A 47 -6.54 12.07 20.83
N ASN A 48 -6.24 13.36 20.61
CA ASN A 48 -4.98 13.80 20.02
C ASN A 48 -3.78 13.38 20.88
N ASP A 49 -3.91 13.42 22.20
CA ASP A 49 -2.86 13.00 23.14
C ASP A 49 -2.62 11.48 23.09
N GLU A 50 -3.68 10.67 22.99
CA GLU A 50 -3.55 9.22 22.84
C GLU A 50 -2.90 8.85 21.49
N LEU A 51 -3.22 9.58 20.42
CA LEU A 51 -2.59 9.40 19.09
C LEU A 51 -1.09 9.73 19.08
N MET A 52 -0.56 10.47 20.06
CA MET A 52 0.90 10.69 20.16
C MET A 52 1.68 9.40 20.45
N LEU A 53 1.00 8.33 20.88
CA LEU A 53 1.61 7.02 21.10
C LEU A 53 1.83 6.25 19.79
N ASP A 54 1.20 6.66 18.69
CA ASP A 54 1.49 6.09 17.37
C ASP A 54 2.88 6.52 16.87
N GLY A 55 3.51 5.65 16.09
CA GLY A 55 4.79 5.95 15.46
C GLY A 55 4.64 7.06 14.41
N ASN A 56 5.64 7.95 14.32
CA ASN A 56 5.66 8.98 13.29
C ASN A 56 5.69 8.35 11.88
N PRO A 57 4.66 8.57 11.02
CA PRO A 57 4.59 7.94 9.70
C PRO A 57 5.78 8.25 8.79
N ARG A 58 6.43 9.41 8.96
CA ARG A 58 7.60 9.81 8.17
C ARG A 58 8.84 8.95 8.46
N LEU A 59 8.86 8.25 9.60
CA LEU A 59 9.94 7.36 10.02
C LEU A 59 9.60 5.89 9.81
N ASN A 60 8.38 5.57 9.36
CA ASN A 60 7.97 4.20 9.10
C ASN A 60 8.50 3.71 7.74
N LEU A 61 9.65 3.02 7.76
CA LEU A 61 10.28 2.45 6.57
C LEU A 61 9.72 1.07 6.17
N ALA A 62 8.71 0.54 6.88
CA ALA A 62 8.07 -0.73 6.57
C ALA A 62 6.88 -0.57 5.61
N SER A 63 6.24 0.60 5.60
CA SER A 63 5.07 0.86 4.76
C SER A 63 5.47 1.27 3.34
N PHE A 64 4.69 0.83 2.36
CA PHE A 64 4.75 1.32 0.98
C PHE A 64 3.81 2.51 0.73
N VAL A 65 2.98 2.86 1.70
CA VAL A 65 1.95 3.90 1.57
C VAL A 65 2.61 5.28 1.69
N THR A 66 2.17 6.23 0.87
CA THR A 66 2.65 7.61 0.92
C THR A 66 2.29 8.26 2.26
N THR A 67 3.27 8.90 2.90
CA THR A 67 3.12 9.56 4.22
C THR A 67 3.28 11.07 4.18
N TRP A 68 3.29 11.66 2.98
CA TRP A 68 3.35 13.11 2.79
C TRP A 68 2.82 13.51 1.42
N MET A 69 2.08 14.61 1.40
CA MET A 69 1.62 15.30 0.20
C MET A 69 1.89 16.80 0.34
N GLU A 70 1.77 17.54 -0.76
CA GLU A 70 1.92 18.99 -0.74
C GLU A 70 0.77 19.66 0.03
N PRO A 71 1.02 20.80 0.71
CA PRO A 71 -0.02 21.51 1.48
C PRO A 71 -1.26 21.87 0.65
N GLU A 72 -1.09 22.18 -0.64
CA GLU A 72 -2.18 22.44 -1.56
C GLU A 72 -3.06 21.20 -1.75
N CYS A 73 -2.47 20.01 -1.74
CA CYS A 73 -3.20 18.75 -1.83
C CYS A 73 -3.89 18.41 -0.51
N ASP A 74 -3.25 18.67 0.64
CA ASP A 74 -3.92 18.58 1.96
C ASP A 74 -5.19 19.45 1.99
N LYS A 75 -5.11 20.67 1.44
CA LYS A 75 -6.26 21.57 1.33
C LYS A 75 -7.37 20.98 0.45
N LEU A 76 -7.05 20.48 -0.74
CA LEU A 76 -8.04 19.81 -1.61
C LEU A 76 -8.73 18.64 -0.89
N ILE A 77 -7.98 17.86 -0.11
CA ILE A 77 -8.54 16.74 0.65
C ILE A 77 -9.50 17.23 1.73
N GLN A 78 -9.12 18.25 2.50
CA GLN A 78 -9.99 18.82 3.54
C GLN A 78 -11.25 19.46 2.94
N ASP A 79 -11.11 20.20 1.84
CA ASP A 79 -12.21 20.88 1.14
C ASP A 79 -13.20 19.89 0.49
N SER A 80 -12.82 18.61 0.34
CA SER A 80 -13.63 17.57 -0.30
C SER A 80 -14.00 16.39 0.62
N VAL A 81 -13.72 16.47 1.92
CA VAL A 81 -13.96 15.36 2.87
C VAL A 81 -15.43 14.93 2.96
N ASN A 82 -16.37 15.83 2.65
CA ASN A 82 -17.81 15.58 2.68
C ASN A 82 -18.39 15.13 1.33
N LYS A 83 -17.59 15.04 0.26
CA LYS A 83 -18.05 14.61 -1.06
C LYS A 83 -18.03 13.09 -1.14
N ASN A 84 -19.22 12.49 -1.09
CA ASN A 84 -19.42 11.06 -1.24
C ASN A 84 -19.29 10.64 -2.72
N TYR A 85 -18.34 9.77 -3.04
CA TYR A 85 -18.00 9.42 -4.43
C TYR A 85 -19.16 8.78 -5.22
N VAL A 86 -20.02 8.01 -4.55
CA VAL A 86 -21.06 7.23 -5.25
C VAL A 86 -22.25 8.07 -5.73
N ASP A 87 -22.37 9.30 -5.26
CA ASP A 87 -23.44 10.23 -5.62
C ASP A 87 -23.06 10.96 -6.92
N MET A 88 -23.01 10.23 -8.04
CA MET A 88 -22.44 10.76 -9.29
C MET A 88 -23.26 11.89 -9.92
N ASP A 89 -24.57 11.94 -9.67
CA ASP A 89 -25.46 13.01 -10.18
C ASP A 89 -25.26 14.30 -9.38
N GLU A 90 -25.05 14.18 -8.08
CA GLU A 90 -24.78 15.30 -7.18
C GLU A 90 -23.35 15.85 -7.35
N TYR A 91 -22.37 14.99 -7.67
CA TYR A 91 -20.96 15.35 -7.81
C TYR A 91 -20.35 14.96 -9.17
N PRO A 92 -20.89 15.45 -10.30
CA PRO A 92 -20.51 15.00 -11.64
C PRO A 92 -19.05 15.30 -11.99
N VAL A 93 -18.49 16.40 -11.50
CA VAL A 93 -17.07 16.76 -11.71
C VAL A 93 -16.13 15.78 -11.01
N THR A 94 -16.53 15.24 -9.85
CA THR A 94 -15.75 14.23 -9.13
C THR A 94 -15.70 12.92 -9.91
N THR A 95 -16.84 12.48 -10.47
CA THR A 95 -16.92 11.32 -11.35
C THR A 95 -16.05 11.51 -12.59
N GLU A 96 -16.09 12.70 -13.18
CA GLU A 96 -15.25 13.04 -14.32
C GLU A 96 -13.75 13.01 -14.00
N PHE A 97 -13.32 13.45 -12.81
CA PHE A 97 -11.92 13.28 -12.39
C PHE A 97 -11.53 11.81 -12.26
N GLN A 98 -12.43 10.95 -11.79
CA GLN A 98 -12.18 9.51 -11.78
C GLN A 98 -12.01 8.97 -13.20
N ASN A 99 -12.86 9.36 -14.15
CA ASN A 99 -12.79 8.92 -15.54
C ASN A 99 -11.47 9.35 -16.20
N ARG A 100 -11.08 10.61 -15.99
CA ARG A 100 -9.79 11.13 -16.47
C ARG A 100 -8.59 10.39 -15.88
N CYS A 101 -8.65 10.03 -14.59
CA CYS A 101 -7.61 9.21 -13.98
C CYS A 101 -7.53 7.82 -14.61
N VAL A 102 -8.68 7.18 -14.86
CA VAL A 102 -8.75 5.88 -15.55
C VAL A 102 -8.13 5.97 -16.94
N ASN A 103 -8.48 6.98 -17.73
CA ASN A 103 -7.91 7.18 -19.06
C ASN A 103 -6.39 7.42 -19.01
N MET A 104 -5.92 8.32 -18.15
CA MET A 104 -4.49 8.60 -18.00
C MET A 104 -3.69 7.36 -17.58
N ILE A 105 -4.22 6.55 -16.67
CA ILE A 105 -3.57 5.31 -16.21
C ILE A 105 -3.61 4.24 -17.29
N ALA A 106 -4.71 4.13 -18.04
CA ALA A 106 -4.82 3.20 -19.17
C ALA A 106 -3.78 3.52 -20.26
N HIS A 107 -3.62 4.79 -20.65
CA HIS A 107 -2.57 5.21 -21.56
C HIS A 107 -1.16 4.99 -20.99
N LEU A 108 -0.96 5.24 -19.69
CA LEU A 108 0.31 4.96 -19.01
C LEU A 108 0.71 3.48 -19.09
N PHE A 109 -0.28 2.58 -19.16
CA PHE A 109 -0.10 1.13 -19.28
C PHE A 109 -0.25 0.63 -20.72
N ASN A 110 -0.23 1.52 -21.71
CA ASN A 110 -0.30 1.20 -23.14
C ASN A 110 -1.56 0.38 -23.51
N ALA A 111 -2.71 0.70 -22.88
CA ALA A 111 -3.98 0.09 -23.25
C ALA A 111 -4.29 0.35 -24.74
N PRO A 112 -4.88 -0.61 -25.46
CA PRO A 112 -5.15 -0.50 -26.90
C PRO A 112 -6.39 0.36 -27.18
N ILE A 113 -6.34 1.63 -26.79
CA ILE A 113 -7.43 2.61 -26.93
C ILE A 113 -6.98 3.80 -27.79
N GLY A 114 -7.91 4.42 -28.52
CA GLY A 114 -7.67 5.67 -29.24
C GLY A 114 -7.40 6.86 -28.31
N GLU A 115 -6.88 7.97 -28.85
CA GLU A 115 -6.54 9.17 -28.06
C GLU A 115 -7.74 9.77 -27.29
N ASP A 116 -8.93 9.71 -27.88
CA ASP A 116 -10.18 10.23 -27.31
C ASP A 116 -11.15 9.11 -26.86
N GLU A 117 -10.69 7.87 -26.78
CA GLU A 117 -11.53 6.72 -26.40
C GLU A 117 -11.52 6.52 -24.88
N THR A 118 -12.71 6.33 -24.30
CA THR A 118 -12.85 6.05 -22.87
C THR A 118 -12.32 4.67 -22.52
N ALA A 119 -11.35 4.61 -21.60
CA ALA A 119 -10.79 3.36 -21.12
C ALA A 119 -11.75 2.60 -20.19
N VAL A 120 -11.57 1.28 -20.10
CA VAL A 120 -12.36 0.42 -19.22
C VAL A 120 -11.62 0.25 -17.89
N GLY A 121 -12.10 0.87 -16.83
CA GLY A 121 -11.45 0.81 -15.52
C GLY A 121 -12.25 1.53 -14.43
N VAL A 122 -11.84 1.33 -13.18
CA VAL A 122 -12.51 1.92 -12.03
C VAL A 122 -11.53 2.28 -10.90
N GLY A 123 -11.86 3.36 -10.19
CA GLY A 123 -11.19 3.76 -8.96
C GLY A 123 -11.69 2.99 -7.74
N THR A 124 -10.79 2.32 -7.04
CA THR A 124 -11.06 1.50 -5.84
C THR A 124 -10.44 2.13 -4.59
N VAL A 125 -10.72 1.59 -3.41
CA VAL A 125 -10.05 2.04 -2.17
C VAL A 125 -8.55 1.67 -2.16
N GLY A 126 -8.18 0.64 -2.92
CA GLY A 126 -6.82 0.13 -3.01
C GLY A 126 -6.73 -1.12 -3.86
N SER A 127 -5.50 -1.60 -4.12
CA SER A 127 -5.28 -2.83 -4.91
C SER A 127 -6.04 -4.04 -4.37
N SER A 128 -6.36 -4.13 -3.07
CA SER A 128 -7.13 -5.27 -2.55
C SER A 128 -8.52 -5.39 -3.18
N GLU A 129 -9.27 -4.30 -3.30
CA GLU A 129 -10.58 -4.29 -3.97
C GLU A 129 -10.39 -4.48 -5.48
N ALA A 130 -9.44 -3.77 -6.09
CA ALA A 130 -9.13 -3.88 -7.52
C ALA A 130 -8.79 -5.33 -7.95
N ILE A 131 -8.04 -6.07 -7.13
CA ILE A 131 -7.71 -7.48 -7.35
C ILE A 131 -8.95 -8.37 -7.27
N MET A 132 -9.82 -8.13 -6.30
CA MET A 132 -11.07 -8.90 -6.19
C MET A 132 -11.99 -8.66 -7.40
N LEU A 133 -12.08 -7.41 -7.87
CA LEU A 133 -12.84 -7.06 -9.08
C LEU A 133 -12.24 -7.72 -10.33
N ALA A 134 -10.92 -7.66 -10.51
CA ALA A 134 -10.24 -8.33 -11.60
C ALA A 134 -10.46 -9.86 -11.55
N GLY A 135 -10.29 -10.47 -10.38
CA GLY A 135 -10.51 -11.89 -10.17
C GLY A 135 -11.96 -12.32 -10.43
N LEU A 136 -12.94 -11.49 -10.05
CA LEU A 136 -14.35 -11.71 -10.38
C LEU A 136 -14.60 -11.68 -11.90
N ALA A 137 -14.01 -10.71 -12.60
CA ALA A 137 -14.08 -10.63 -14.06
C ALA A 137 -13.49 -11.88 -14.73
N PHE A 138 -12.30 -12.32 -14.30
CA PHE A 138 -11.68 -13.56 -14.80
C PHE A 138 -12.53 -14.80 -14.50
N LYS A 139 -12.98 -14.97 -13.25
CA LYS A 139 -13.82 -16.10 -12.85
C LYS A 139 -15.10 -16.14 -13.69
N ARG A 140 -15.76 -15.00 -13.87
CA ARG A 140 -17.01 -14.92 -14.64
C ARG A 140 -16.78 -15.19 -16.13
N LYS A 141 -15.76 -14.60 -16.74
CA LYS A 141 -15.39 -14.84 -18.14
C LYS A 141 -15.05 -16.32 -18.38
N TRP A 142 -14.28 -16.93 -17.48
CA TRP A 142 -13.99 -18.37 -17.50
C TRP A 142 -15.27 -19.22 -17.38
N GLN A 143 -16.16 -18.91 -16.44
CA GLN A 143 -17.43 -19.62 -16.28
C GLN A 143 -18.30 -19.55 -17.54
N ASN A 144 -18.37 -18.39 -18.18
CA ASN A 144 -19.14 -18.21 -19.41
C ASN A 144 -18.56 -19.05 -20.55
N LYS A 145 -17.23 -19.06 -20.70
CA LYS A 145 -16.52 -19.92 -21.68
C LYS A 145 -16.80 -21.41 -21.44
N MET A 146 -16.60 -21.88 -20.20
CA MET A 146 -16.82 -23.30 -19.86
C MET A 146 -18.28 -23.73 -20.08
N LYS A 147 -19.26 -22.86 -19.76
CA LYS A 147 -20.68 -23.12 -20.04
C LYS A 147 -20.97 -23.20 -21.54
N ALA A 148 -20.41 -22.30 -22.35
CA ALA A 148 -20.57 -22.31 -23.79
C ALA A 148 -19.98 -23.58 -24.43
N GLU A 149 -18.89 -24.10 -23.86
CA GLU A 149 -18.26 -25.36 -24.28
C GLU A 149 -18.92 -26.62 -23.67
N GLY A 150 -19.93 -26.48 -22.81
CA GLY A 150 -20.59 -27.61 -22.14
C GLY A 150 -19.72 -28.31 -21.08
N LYS A 151 -18.69 -27.65 -20.56
CA LYS A 151 -17.75 -28.18 -19.57
C LYS A 151 -18.15 -27.84 -18.12
N PRO A 152 -17.66 -28.62 -17.12
CA PRO A 152 -17.78 -28.27 -15.71
C PRO A 152 -17.17 -26.90 -15.39
N HIS A 153 -17.78 -26.17 -14.46
CA HIS A 153 -17.38 -24.79 -14.12
C HIS A 153 -17.44 -24.52 -12.60
N ASP A 154 -17.27 -25.58 -11.80
CA ASP A 154 -17.39 -25.60 -10.34
C ASP A 154 -16.03 -25.54 -9.62
N LYS A 155 -14.90 -25.75 -10.31
CA LYS A 155 -13.56 -25.84 -9.71
C LYS A 155 -12.53 -24.88 -10.30
N PRO A 156 -12.79 -23.56 -10.30
CA PRO A 156 -11.81 -22.59 -10.80
C PRO A 156 -10.54 -22.58 -9.95
N ASN A 157 -9.39 -22.37 -10.58
CA ASN A 157 -8.12 -22.09 -9.90
C ASN A 157 -7.43 -20.84 -10.46
N ILE A 158 -6.52 -20.26 -9.68
CA ILE A 158 -5.62 -19.16 -10.10
C ILE A 158 -4.17 -19.54 -9.79
N VAL A 159 -3.26 -19.22 -10.70
CA VAL A 159 -1.82 -19.49 -10.52
C VAL A 159 -1.09 -18.20 -10.17
N THR A 160 -0.28 -18.25 -9.11
CA THR A 160 0.54 -17.12 -8.61
C THR A 160 1.88 -17.62 -8.05
N GLY A 161 2.81 -16.72 -7.75
CA GLY A 161 3.96 -17.03 -6.90
C GLY A 161 3.59 -17.06 -5.42
N ALA A 162 4.29 -17.86 -4.61
CA ALA A 162 4.10 -17.88 -3.15
C ALA A 162 4.50 -16.55 -2.45
N ASN A 163 5.07 -15.60 -3.20
CA ASN A 163 5.30 -14.20 -2.81
C ASN A 163 4.06 -13.30 -2.97
N VAL A 164 2.90 -13.88 -3.25
CA VAL A 164 1.64 -13.15 -3.42
C VAL A 164 1.23 -12.38 -2.17
N GLN A 165 0.59 -11.22 -2.37
CA GLN A 165 0.02 -10.45 -1.27
C GLN A 165 -1.29 -11.12 -0.79
N VAL A 166 -1.54 -11.06 0.53
CA VAL A 166 -2.70 -11.70 1.19
C VAL A 166 -4.08 -11.40 0.57
N CYS A 167 -4.24 -10.34 -0.21
CA CYS A 167 -5.47 -10.04 -0.94
C CYS A 167 -5.86 -11.14 -1.92
N TRP A 168 -4.91 -11.84 -2.52
CA TRP A 168 -5.18 -12.97 -3.41
C TRP A 168 -5.64 -14.21 -2.63
N GLU A 169 -5.08 -14.47 -1.44
CA GLU A 169 -5.61 -15.51 -0.54
C GLU A 169 -7.04 -15.20 -0.09
N LYS A 170 -7.33 -13.93 0.20
CA LYS A 170 -8.69 -13.46 0.52
C LYS A 170 -9.63 -13.66 -0.66
N PHE A 171 -9.21 -13.28 -1.87
CA PHE A 171 -9.97 -13.52 -3.08
C PHE A 171 -10.28 -15.02 -3.25
N ALA A 172 -9.26 -15.87 -3.21
CA ALA A 172 -9.38 -17.31 -3.34
C ALA A 172 -10.37 -17.91 -2.32
N ARG A 173 -10.27 -17.48 -1.05
CA ARG A 173 -11.15 -17.97 0.01
C ARG A 173 -12.58 -17.45 -0.09
N TYR A 174 -12.79 -16.16 -0.35
CA TYR A 174 -14.12 -15.55 -0.35
C TYR A 174 -14.91 -15.91 -1.61
N PHE A 175 -14.22 -16.10 -2.73
CA PHE A 175 -14.84 -16.38 -4.02
C PHE A 175 -14.61 -17.82 -4.48
N GLU A 176 -14.25 -18.74 -3.58
CA GLU A 176 -14.18 -20.18 -3.85
C GLU A 176 -13.36 -20.50 -5.11
N VAL A 177 -12.11 -20.02 -5.13
CA VAL A 177 -11.13 -20.29 -6.18
C VAL A 177 -9.94 -20.99 -5.52
N GLU A 178 -9.48 -22.09 -6.11
CA GLU A 178 -8.25 -22.75 -5.64
C GLU A 178 -7.03 -21.87 -5.96
N LEU A 179 -6.18 -21.63 -4.96
CA LEU A 179 -4.94 -20.88 -5.13
C LEU A 179 -3.77 -21.85 -5.35
N LYS A 180 -3.22 -21.86 -6.57
CA LYS A 180 -2.04 -22.65 -6.92
C LYS A 180 -0.80 -21.76 -6.87
N GLU A 181 0.04 -22.00 -5.87
CA GLU A 181 1.23 -21.19 -5.63
C GLU A 181 2.51 -21.89 -6.14
N VAL A 182 3.28 -21.16 -6.95
CA VAL A 182 4.66 -21.52 -7.29
C VAL A 182 5.53 -21.24 -6.07
N LYS A 183 6.05 -22.31 -5.45
CA LYS A 183 6.88 -22.21 -4.24
C LYS A 183 8.18 -21.45 -4.52
N LEU A 184 8.53 -20.55 -3.60
CA LEU A 184 9.83 -19.88 -3.59
C LEU A 184 10.96 -20.88 -3.27
N ARG A 185 12.17 -20.57 -3.74
CA ARG A 185 13.38 -21.33 -3.42
C ARG A 185 14.52 -20.37 -3.09
N GLU A 186 15.51 -20.85 -2.34
CA GLU A 186 16.67 -20.03 -2.02
C GLU A 186 17.34 -19.48 -3.29
N GLY A 187 17.58 -18.17 -3.31
CA GLY A 187 18.13 -17.48 -4.48
C GLY A 187 17.13 -17.14 -5.59
N TYR A 188 15.85 -17.51 -5.45
CA TYR A 188 14.79 -17.18 -6.42
C TYR A 188 13.47 -16.88 -5.68
N TYR A 189 13.21 -15.58 -5.46
CA TYR A 189 12.19 -15.08 -4.53
C TYR A 189 10.96 -14.47 -5.21
N VAL A 190 10.80 -14.75 -6.50
CA VAL A 190 9.66 -14.35 -7.32
C VAL A 190 9.07 -15.59 -8.02
N MET A 191 7.90 -15.46 -8.64
CA MET A 191 7.32 -16.53 -9.43
C MET A 191 8.21 -16.92 -10.61
N ASP A 192 8.54 -18.21 -10.72
CA ASP A 192 9.24 -18.80 -11.86
C ASP A 192 8.24 -19.00 -13.02
N PRO A 193 8.41 -18.32 -14.17
CA PRO A 193 7.44 -18.37 -15.27
C PRO A 193 7.19 -19.78 -15.82
N GLU A 194 8.24 -20.59 -15.95
CA GLU A 194 8.15 -21.97 -16.40
C GLU A 194 7.31 -22.82 -15.44
N LYS A 195 7.56 -22.69 -14.13
CA LYS A 195 6.79 -23.40 -13.11
C LYS A 195 5.35 -22.92 -13.00
N ALA A 196 5.09 -21.63 -13.22
CA ALA A 196 3.73 -21.11 -13.28
C ALA A 196 2.96 -21.74 -14.44
N VAL A 197 3.56 -21.76 -15.63
CA VAL A 197 2.96 -22.33 -16.84
C VAL A 197 2.72 -23.84 -16.65
N GLU A 198 3.59 -24.58 -15.97
CA GLU A 198 3.37 -26.00 -15.63
C GLU A 198 2.08 -26.23 -14.80
N LEU A 199 1.73 -25.32 -13.89
CA LEU A 199 0.56 -25.45 -13.00
C LEU A 199 -0.80 -25.13 -13.67
N VAL A 200 -0.77 -24.46 -14.83
CA VAL A 200 -1.96 -24.06 -15.57
C VAL A 200 -2.69 -25.29 -16.11
N ASP A 201 -4.00 -25.33 -15.92
CA ASP A 201 -4.92 -26.31 -16.51
C ASP A 201 -6.17 -25.61 -17.10
N GLU A 202 -7.11 -26.38 -17.65
CA GLU A 202 -8.35 -25.84 -18.24
C GLU A 202 -9.24 -25.08 -17.24
N ASN A 203 -9.03 -25.28 -15.94
CA ASN A 203 -9.77 -24.62 -14.87
C ASN A 203 -9.07 -23.34 -14.37
N THR A 204 -7.90 -23.00 -14.92
CA THR A 204 -7.17 -21.79 -14.54
C THR A 204 -7.86 -20.55 -15.12
N ILE A 205 -8.36 -19.67 -14.24
CA ILE A 205 -9.07 -18.44 -14.62
C ILE A 205 -8.11 -17.34 -15.10
N CYS A 206 -6.90 -17.29 -14.53
CA CYS A 206 -5.79 -16.46 -14.98
C CYS A 206 -4.48 -16.88 -14.27
N VAL A 207 -3.37 -16.36 -14.76
CA VAL A 207 -2.09 -16.31 -14.02
C VAL A 207 -1.86 -14.88 -13.55
N ALA A 208 -1.66 -14.67 -12.26
CA ALA A 208 -1.42 -13.35 -11.69
C ALA A 208 0.07 -13.14 -11.39
N ALA A 209 0.71 -12.27 -12.17
CA ALA A 209 2.11 -11.89 -12.03
C ALA A 209 2.24 -10.59 -11.23
N ILE A 210 3.31 -10.47 -10.45
CA ILE A 210 3.51 -9.38 -9.49
C ILE A 210 4.62 -8.45 -9.98
N LEU A 211 4.25 -7.23 -10.34
CA LEU A 211 5.21 -6.19 -10.70
C LEU A 211 5.59 -5.38 -9.45
N GLY A 212 6.51 -5.93 -8.66
CA GLY A 212 7.03 -5.32 -7.44
C GLY A 212 6.61 -6.10 -6.19
N SER A 213 7.24 -7.26 -6.00
CA SER A 213 7.04 -8.15 -4.85
C SER A 213 7.16 -7.39 -3.52
N THR A 214 6.23 -7.63 -2.61
CA THR A 214 6.25 -7.03 -1.26
C THR A 214 7.38 -7.55 -0.39
N LEU A 215 7.96 -8.70 -0.75
CA LEU A 215 9.03 -9.35 0.01
C LEU A 215 10.40 -8.71 -0.26
N ASN A 216 10.74 -8.48 -1.53
CA ASN A 216 12.08 -8.03 -1.94
C ASN A 216 12.08 -6.85 -2.94
N GLY A 217 10.91 -6.40 -3.41
CA GLY A 217 10.76 -5.30 -4.37
C GLY A 217 11.06 -5.66 -5.83
N GLU A 218 11.29 -6.94 -6.13
CA GLU A 218 11.63 -7.41 -7.49
C GLU A 218 10.40 -7.46 -8.41
N PHE A 219 10.64 -7.27 -9.70
CA PHE A 219 9.63 -7.41 -10.75
C PHE A 219 9.66 -8.83 -11.29
N GLU A 220 8.51 -9.49 -11.33
CA GLU A 220 8.38 -10.75 -12.06
C GLU A 220 8.50 -10.55 -13.57
N ASP A 221 9.02 -11.55 -14.27
CA ASP A 221 9.22 -11.51 -15.72
C ASP A 221 7.90 -11.79 -16.46
N VAL A 222 7.04 -10.76 -16.51
CA VAL A 222 5.72 -10.83 -17.16
C VAL A 222 5.85 -11.13 -18.66
N LYS A 223 6.90 -10.64 -19.32
CA LYS A 223 7.14 -10.92 -20.74
C LYS A 223 7.43 -12.40 -20.97
N ARG A 224 8.34 -12.99 -20.19
CA ARG A 224 8.64 -14.42 -20.29
C ARG A 224 7.40 -15.27 -20.00
N LEU A 225 6.62 -14.90 -18.99
CA LEU A 225 5.35 -15.56 -18.68
C LEU A 225 4.36 -15.49 -19.85
N ASN A 226 4.20 -14.31 -20.46
CA ASN A 226 3.36 -14.12 -21.65
C ASN A 226 3.80 -15.05 -22.78
N ASP A 227 5.08 -15.06 -23.12
CA ASP A 227 5.59 -15.84 -24.27
C ASP A 227 5.37 -17.35 -24.06
N LEU A 228 5.58 -17.84 -22.84
CA LEU A 228 5.32 -19.24 -22.48
C LEU A 228 3.83 -19.59 -22.50
N LEU A 229 2.96 -18.70 -21.99
CA LEU A 229 1.52 -18.91 -22.04
C LEU A 229 0.96 -18.83 -23.45
N VAL A 230 1.51 -17.99 -24.33
CA VAL A 230 1.12 -17.96 -25.76
C VAL A 230 1.39 -19.32 -26.40
N ALA A 231 2.57 -19.89 -26.18
CA ALA A 231 2.90 -21.24 -26.68
C ALA A 231 1.95 -22.30 -26.10
N LYS A 232 1.72 -22.29 -24.78
CA LYS A 232 0.80 -23.24 -24.13
C LYS A 232 -0.64 -23.08 -24.63
N ASN A 233 -1.13 -21.86 -24.82
CA ASN A 233 -2.47 -21.61 -25.34
C ASN A 233 -2.63 -22.08 -26.80
N ALA A 234 -1.57 -21.99 -27.61
CA ALA A 234 -1.58 -22.53 -28.97
C ALA A 234 -1.68 -24.07 -28.98
N GLU A 235 -1.09 -24.74 -27.99
CA GLU A 235 -1.16 -26.20 -27.83
C GLU A 235 -2.49 -26.68 -27.24
N THR A 236 -3.00 -25.98 -26.22
CA THR A 236 -4.15 -26.45 -25.43
C THR A 236 -5.48 -25.87 -25.87
N GLY A 237 -5.48 -24.71 -26.53
CA GLY A 237 -6.67 -23.94 -26.86
C GLY A 237 -7.38 -23.31 -25.66
N TRP A 238 -6.77 -23.28 -24.47
CA TRP A 238 -7.45 -22.80 -23.25
C TRP A 238 -7.55 -21.28 -23.14
N ASP A 239 -6.75 -20.51 -23.88
CA ASP A 239 -6.73 -19.04 -23.83
C ASP A 239 -6.59 -18.50 -22.38
N THR A 240 -5.63 -19.02 -21.61
CA THR A 240 -5.38 -18.58 -20.23
C THR A 240 -4.80 -17.15 -20.23
N PRO A 241 -5.45 -16.19 -19.54
CA PRO A 241 -5.00 -14.80 -19.51
C PRO A 241 -4.05 -14.50 -18.35
N ILE A 242 -3.42 -13.31 -18.40
CA ILE A 242 -2.57 -12.75 -17.35
C ILE A 242 -3.28 -11.55 -16.70
N HIS A 243 -3.21 -11.51 -15.38
CA HIS A 243 -3.40 -10.29 -14.59
C HIS A 243 -2.04 -9.80 -14.08
N VAL A 244 -1.80 -8.49 -14.07
CA VAL A 244 -0.60 -7.93 -13.44
C VAL A 244 -0.97 -7.18 -12.17
N ASP A 245 -0.55 -7.72 -11.03
CA ASP A 245 -0.55 -7.01 -9.75
C ASP A 245 0.61 -6.02 -9.72
N ALA A 246 0.36 -4.83 -10.28
CA ALA A 246 1.29 -3.72 -10.31
C ALA A 246 1.05 -2.74 -9.16
N ALA A 247 0.61 -3.22 -7.98
CA ALA A 247 0.24 -2.36 -6.85
C ALA A 247 1.29 -1.29 -6.53
N SER A 248 2.57 -1.65 -6.55
CA SER A 248 3.70 -0.72 -6.40
C SER A 248 4.32 -0.37 -7.75
N GLY A 249 4.73 -1.38 -8.54
CA GLY A 249 5.50 -1.19 -9.77
C GLY A 249 4.78 -0.41 -10.86
N GLY A 250 3.43 -0.34 -10.84
CA GLY A 250 2.64 0.35 -11.86
C GLY A 250 2.93 1.85 -11.94
N PHE A 251 3.27 2.51 -10.83
CA PHE A 251 3.71 3.91 -10.82
C PHE A 251 5.24 4.07 -10.74
N ILE A 252 6.01 3.01 -11.07
CA ILE A 252 7.48 3.05 -11.13
C ILE A 252 7.97 2.71 -12.53
N ALA A 253 7.57 1.54 -13.03
CA ALA A 253 8.09 0.98 -14.27
C ALA A 253 7.89 1.91 -15.48
N PRO A 254 6.72 2.54 -15.70
CA PRO A 254 6.54 3.47 -16.82
C PRO A 254 7.55 4.63 -16.84
N PHE A 255 7.97 5.12 -15.67
CA PHE A 255 8.82 6.30 -15.58
C PHE A 255 10.32 5.98 -15.57
N ILE A 256 10.70 4.87 -14.94
CA ILE A 256 12.11 4.48 -14.76
C ILE A 256 12.57 3.47 -15.79
N TYR A 257 11.69 2.54 -16.20
CA TYR A 257 11.98 1.43 -17.10
C TYR A 257 10.93 1.36 -18.24
N PRO A 258 10.75 2.43 -19.04
CA PRO A 258 9.70 2.47 -20.07
C PRO A 258 9.83 1.36 -21.13
N GLU A 259 11.06 0.91 -21.39
CA GLU A 259 11.36 -0.18 -22.32
C GLU A 259 10.96 -1.57 -21.79
N LEU A 260 10.71 -1.71 -20.47
CA LEU A 260 10.25 -2.98 -19.91
C LEU A 260 8.84 -3.25 -20.39
N GLU A 261 8.66 -4.35 -21.12
CA GLU A 261 7.33 -4.85 -21.51
C GLU A 261 6.73 -5.67 -20.38
N TRP A 262 5.71 -5.11 -19.73
CA TRP A 262 5.00 -5.77 -18.64
C TRP A 262 3.48 -5.51 -18.67
N ASP A 263 3.04 -4.53 -19.44
CA ASP A 263 1.69 -3.96 -19.42
C ASP A 263 0.86 -4.46 -20.63
N PHE A 264 -0.12 -3.68 -21.09
CA PHE A 264 -1.00 -4.06 -22.19
C PHE A 264 -0.28 -4.17 -23.55
N ARG A 265 1.01 -3.83 -23.67
CA ARG A 265 1.82 -4.28 -24.82
C ARG A 265 1.86 -5.80 -24.97
N LEU A 266 1.74 -6.53 -23.86
CA LEU A 266 1.67 -7.99 -23.86
C LEU A 266 0.21 -8.47 -24.10
N PRO A 267 -0.05 -9.30 -25.13
CA PRO A 267 -1.41 -9.61 -25.58
C PRO A 267 -2.25 -10.42 -24.58
N LEU A 268 -1.60 -11.22 -23.73
CA LEU A 268 -2.28 -12.01 -22.71
C LEU A 268 -2.58 -11.21 -21.44
N VAL A 269 -2.01 -10.00 -21.27
CA VAL A 269 -2.37 -9.13 -20.15
C VAL A 269 -3.75 -8.53 -20.41
N LYS A 270 -4.73 -8.96 -19.63
CA LYS A 270 -6.16 -8.57 -19.78
C LYS A 270 -6.63 -7.56 -18.73
N SER A 271 -5.95 -7.48 -17.58
CA SER A 271 -6.19 -6.43 -16.61
C SER A 271 -4.96 -6.17 -15.73
N ILE A 272 -4.88 -4.95 -15.20
CA ILE A 272 -3.76 -4.48 -14.36
C ILE A 272 -4.35 -3.71 -13.18
N ASN A 273 -3.90 -4.00 -11.96
CA ASN A 273 -4.19 -3.16 -10.81
C ASN A 273 -3.00 -2.28 -10.42
N VAL A 274 -3.27 -1.11 -9.82
CA VAL A 274 -2.23 -0.28 -9.20
C VAL A 274 -2.76 0.45 -7.96
N SER A 275 -1.92 0.61 -6.92
CA SER A 275 -2.28 1.40 -5.74
C SER A 275 -1.81 2.84 -5.92
N GLY A 276 -2.74 3.77 -6.13
CA GLY A 276 -2.44 5.20 -6.15
C GLY A 276 -1.81 5.67 -4.84
N HIS A 277 -2.24 5.08 -3.73
CA HIS A 277 -1.71 5.42 -2.42
C HIS A 277 -0.32 4.85 -2.08
N LYS A 278 0.31 4.08 -2.99
CA LYS A 278 1.71 3.65 -2.88
C LYS A 278 2.61 4.64 -3.63
N TYR A 279 3.10 4.24 -4.80
CA TYR A 279 3.96 5.08 -5.63
C TYR A 279 3.18 6.01 -6.57
N GLY A 280 1.84 6.00 -6.53
CA GLY A 280 1.00 7.02 -7.17
C GLY A 280 0.91 8.34 -6.39
N LEU A 281 1.62 8.42 -5.24
CA LEU A 281 1.87 9.62 -4.45
C LEU A 281 0.63 10.25 -3.77
N VAL A 282 -0.37 9.43 -3.43
CA VAL A 282 -1.57 9.87 -2.69
C VAL A 282 -1.60 9.24 -1.29
N TYR A 283 -2.20 9.89 -0.29
CA TYR A 283 -2.47 9.22 0.99
C TYR A 283 -3.33 7.96 0.82
N ALA A 284 -3.35 7.12 1.86
CA ALA A 284 -4.17 5.91 1.91
C ALA A 284 -5.63 6.16 1.50
N GLY A 285 -6.18 5.27 0.65
CA GLY A 285 -7.59 5.30 0.26
C GLY A 285 -7.89 5.31 -1.24
N VAL A 286 -6.89 5.21 -2.12
CA VAL A 286 -7.12 5.08 -3.58
C VAL A 286 -6.29 3.98 -4.25
N GLY A 287 -6.94 3.20 -5.11
CA GLY A 287 -6.36 2.24 -6.04
C GLY A 287 -7.10 2.25 -7.37
N TRP A 288 -6.61 1.51 -8.35
CA TRP A 288 -7.12 1.49 -9.71
C TRP A 288 -7.04 0.07 -10.26
N VAL A 289 -8.02 -0.30 -11.07
CA VAL A 289 -7.97 -1.47 -11.95
C VAL A 289 -8.40 -1.05 -13.34
N ILE A 290 -7.63 -1.47 -14.34
CA ILE A 290 -7.86 -1.21 -15.75
C ILE A 290 -7.99 -2.58 -16.43
N TRP A 291 -8.97 -2.70 -17.33
CA TRP A 291 -9.13 -3.83 -18.24
C TRP A 291 -8.62 -3.42 -19.62
N ARG A 292 -8.04 -4.39 -20.34
CA ARG A 292 -7.48 -4.15 -21.67
C ARG A 292 -8.56 -3.67 -22.64
N ASN A 293 -9.65 -4.43 -22.71
CA ASN A 293 -10.78 -4.21 -23.61
C ASN A 293 -12.10 -4.37 -22.85
N LYS A 294 -13.21 -3.88 -23.41
CA LYS A 294 -14.56 -4.07 -22.86
C LYS A 294 -14.92 -5.56 -22.67
N GLU A 295 -14.50 -6.42 -23.58
CA GLU A 295 -14.71 -7.88 -23.52
C GLU A 295 -14.04 -8.58 -22.32
N ASP A 296 -13.08 -7.92 -21.66
CA ASP A 296 -12.42 -8.46 -20.46
C ASP A 296 -13.17 -8.16 -19.17
N LEU A 297 -14.23 -7.35 -19.24
CA LEU A 297 -15.16 -7.06 -18.15
C LEU A 297 -16.57 -7.55 -18.54
N PRO A 298 -17.01 -8.72 -18.04
CA PRO A 298 -18.35 -9.24 -18.33
C PRO A 298 -19.46 -8.27 -17.91
N ASP A 299 -20.35 -7.92 -18.84
CA ASP A 299 -21.42 -6.92 -18.64
C ASP A 299 -22.35 -7.28 -17.47
N GLU A 300 -22.56 -8.57 -17.18
CA GLU A 300 -23.41 -9.03 -16.06
C GLU A 300 -22.83 -8.75 -14.67
N LEU A 301 -21.57 -8.29 -14.58
CA LEU A 301 -20.97 -7.81 -13.34
C LEU A 301 -21.20 -6.32 -13.10
N ILE A 302 -21.63 -5.58 -14.13
CA ILE A 302 -21.86 -4.13 -14.07
C ILE A 302 -23.27 -3.89 -13.55
N PHE A 303 -23.37 -3.11 -12.47
CA PHE A 303 -24.65 -2.67 -11.92
C PHE A 303 -24.99 -1.28 -12.43
N HIS A 304 -26.24 -1.12 -12.84
CA HIS A 304 -26.82 0.12 -13.34
C HIS A 304 -27.74 0.71 -12.27
N ILE A 305 -27.28 1.78 -11.62
CA ILE A 305 -27.96 2.40 -10.48
C ILE A 305 -28.65 3.68 -10.95
N ASN A 306 -29.93 3.87 -10.62
CA ASN A 306 -30.71 5.03 -11.07
C ASN A 306 -31.47 5.78 -9.96
N TYR A 307 -31.37 5.37 -8.70
CA TYR A 307 -32.15 5.97 -7.61
C TYR A 307 -31.59 7.32 -7.11
N LEU A 308 -30.40 7.70 -7.56
CA LEU A 308 -29.73 8.97 -7.24
C LEU A 308 -29.85 10.01 -8.37
N GLY A 309 -30.64 9.74 -9.42
CA GLY A 309 -30.86 10.69 -10.52
C GLY A 309 -30.84 10.01 -11.89
N ALA A 310 -29.64 9.77 -12.43
CA ALA A 310 -29.42 9.14 -13.73
C ALA A 310 -28.84 7.73 -13.62
N ASP A 311 -28.80 6.99 -14.73
CA ASP A 311 -28.18 5.67 -14.82
C ASP A 311 -26.65 5.75 -14.66
N GLN A 312 -26.11 4.97 -13.72
CA GLN A 312 -24.70 4.97 -13.35
C GLN A 312 -24.13 3.54 -13.42
N PRO A 313 -23.22 3.24 -14.35
CA PRO A 313 -22.56 1.95 -14.42
C PRO A 313 -21.50 1.84 -13.31
N THR A 314 -21.67 0.87 -12.42
CA THR A 314 -20.79 0.67 -11.27
C THR A 314 -20.31 -0.78 -11.21
N PHE A 315 -19.02 -0.94 -10.95
CA PHE A 315 -18.42 -2.24 -10.64
C PHE A 315 -17.41 -2.08 -9.50
N THR A 316 -17.94 -2.00 -8.28
CA THR A 316 -17.17 -1.82 -7.04
C THR A 316 -17.72 -2.73 -5.94
N LEU A 317 -16.88 -3.08 -4.95
CA LEU A 317 -17.35 -3.78 -3.75
C LEU A 317 -17.81 -2.81 -2.67
N ASN A 318 -17.27 -1.59 -2.67
CA ASN A 318 -17.74 -0.50 -1.83
C ASN A 318 -18.89 0.27 -2.51
N PHE A 319 -19.68 0.95 -1.67
CA PHE A 319 -20.71 1.89 -2.10
C PHE A 319 -20.30 3.33 -1.72
N SER A 320 -20.85 3.90 -0.64
CA SER A 320 -20.44 5.22 -0.14
C SER A 320 -18.99 5.23 0.34
N LYS A 321 -18.21 6.21 -0.14
CA LYS A 321 -16.82 6.43 0.27
C LYS A 321 -16.40 7.88 0.00
N GLY A 322 -15.34 8.33 0.67
CA GLY A 322 -14.73 9.63 0.39
C GLY A 322 -14.19 9.70 -1.05
N SER A 323 -14.33 10.87 -1.67
CA SER A 323 -13.79 11.15 -3.01
C SER A 323 -12.48 11.96 -3.02
N SER A 324 -12.03 12.39 -1.84
CA SER A 324 -10.85 13.26 -1.70
C SER A 324 -9.58 12.64 -2.26
N GLN A 325 -9.38 11.32 -2.12
CA GLN A 325 -8.22 10.64 -2.69
C GLN A 325 -8.24 10.54 -4.22
N ILE A 326 -9.43 10.53 -4.85
CA ILE A 326 -9.55 10.57 -6.33
C ILE A 326 -9.16 11.97 -6.83
N ILE A 327 -9.67 13.01 -6.18
CA ILE A 327 -9.33 14.40 -6.49
C ILE A 327 -7.82 14.62 -6.30
N ALA A 328 -7.26 14.10 -5.21
CA ALA A 328 -5.84 14.14 -4.92
C ALA A 328 -5.00 13.37 -5.96
N GLN A 329 -5.47 12.21 -6.45
CA GLN A 329 -4.80 11.49 -7.52
C GLN A 329 -4.76 12.33 -8.80
N TYR A 330 -5.90 12.93 -9.18
CA TYR A 330 -5.97 13.79 -10.35
C TYR A 330 -5.00 14.98 -10.22
N TYR A 331 -4.97 15.63 -9.05
CA TYR A 331 -3.99 16.67 -8.73
C TYR A 331 -2.55 16.20 -8.99
N GLN A 332 -2.16 15.04 -8.43
CA GLN A 332 -0.79 14.53 -8.61
C GLN A 332 -0.46 14.26 -10.08
N LEU A 333 -1.39 13.67 -10.84
CA LEU A 333 -1.18 13.37 -12.25
C LEU A 333 -0.96 14.64 -13.08
N ILE A 334 -1.78 15.68 -12.89
CA ILE A 334 -1.68 16.92 -13.68
C ILE A 334 -0.58 17.85 -13.19
N ARG A 335 -0.30 17.88 -11.87
CA ARG A 335 0.72 18.75 -11.28
C ARG A 335 2.12 18.24 -11.56
N LEU A 336 2.33 16.92 -11.50
CA LEU A 336 3.65 16.33 -11.71
C LEU A 336 3.90 15.99 -13.19
N GLY A 337 2.87 15.52 -13.88
CA GLY A 337 3.01 14.95 -15.21
C GLY A 337 4.04 13.81 -15.24
N PHE A 338 4.52 13.48 -16.44
CA PHE A 338 5.51 12.42 -16.61
C PHE A 338 6.90 12.83 -16.05
N GLU A 339 7.30 14.08 -16.26
CA GLU A 339 8.63 14.59 -15.94
C GLU A 339 8.92 14.62 -14.43
N ALA A 340 8.05 15.25 -13.64
CA ALA A 340 8.28 15.36 -12.20
C ALA A 340 8.05 14.02 -11.50
N THR A 341 7.12 13.19 -11.99
CA THR A 341 6.93 11.82 -11.47
C THR A 341 8.18 10.98 -11.69
N ARG A 342 8.78 11.04 -12.89
CA ARG A 342 10.07 10.39 -13.18
C ARG A 342 11.19 10.86 -12.28
N THR A 343 11.23 12.16 -11.99
CA THR A 343 12.24 12.74 -11.09
C THR A 343 12.06 12.23 -9.66
N SER A 344 10.84 12.22 -9.13
CA SER A 344 10.51 11.66 -7.82
C SER A 344 10.92 10.19 -7.69
N CYS A 345 10.60 9.35 -8.68
CA CYS A 345 11.01 7.95 -8.70
C CYS A 345 12.54 7.79 -8.75
N LYS A 346 13.27 8.62 -9.51
CA LYS A 346 14.74 8.59 -9.58
C LYS A 346 15.40 8.96 -8.24
N ILE A 347 14.83 9.92 -7.52
CA ILE A 347 15.30 10.32 -6.19
C ILE A 347 15.11 9.15 -5.21
N ALA A 348 13.92 8.54 -5.17
CA ALA A 348 13.65 7.38 -4.32
C ALA A 348 14.62 6.22 -4.60
N GLY A 349 14.82 5.87 -5.88
CA GLY A 349 15.77 4.83 -6.29
C GLY A 349 17.23 5.16 -5.94
N THR A 350 17.60 6.45 -5.92
CA THR A 350 18.94 6.88 -5.50
C THR A 350 19.14 6.70 -4.00
N THR A 351 18.16 7.10 -3.19
CA THR A 351 18.16 6.87 -1.74
C THR A 351 18.26 5.38 -1.41
N GLN A 352 17.49 4.53 -2.09
CA GLN A 352 17.56 3.07 -1.92
C GLN A 352 18.96 2.52 -2.22
N ARG A 353 19.60 2.97 -3.31
CA ARG A 353 20.98 2.57 -3.65
C ARG A 353 21.99 3.03 -2.61
N CYS A 354 21.87 4.25 -2.09
CA CYS A 354 22.75 4.77 -1.04
C CYS A 354 22.61 3.94 0.24
N SER A 355 21.40 3.68 0.71
CA SER A 355 21.15 2.84 1.89
C SER A 355 21.68 1.41 1.68
N GLY A 356 21.45 0.81 0.51
CA GLY A 356 21.95 -0.53 0.20
C GLY A 356 23.47 -0.63 0.11
N ARG A 357 24.17 0.44 -0.31
CA ARG A 357 25.64 0.52 -0.26
C ARG A 357 26.14 0.61 1.17
N GLU A 358 25.50 1.43 1.99
CA GLU A 358 25.88 1.61 3.39
C GLU A 358 25.65 0.33 4.19
N SER A 359 24.51 -0.36 4.03
CA SER A 359 24.26 -1.66 4.67
C SER A 359 25.31 -2.71 4.30
N ARG A 360 25.75 -2.78 3.04
CA ARG A 360 26.85 -3.68 2.62
C ARG A 360 28.19 -3.31 3.24
N ARG A 361 28.45 -2.02 3.44
CA ARG A 361 29.66 -1.53 4.11
C ARG A 361 29.69 -1.91 5.59
N TRP A 362 28.54 -1.88 6.27
CA TRP A 362 28.43 -2.33 7.67
C TRP A 362 28.49 -3.85 7.79
N ALA A 363 27.86 -4.60 6.87
CA ALA A 363 27.93 -6.06 6.83
C ALA A 363 29.37 -6.57 6.62
N THR A 364 30.19 -5.87 5.83
CA THR A 364 31.61 -6.19 5.68
C THR A 364 32.44 -5.85 6.93
N PHE A 365 31.98 -4.94 7.79
CA PHE A 365 32.64 -4.59 9.06
C PHE A 365 32.28 -5.55 10.21
N THR A 366 31.06 -6.09 10.22
CA THR A 366 30.62 -7.10 11.21
C THR A 366 31.11 -8.52 10.90
N TRP A 367 31.56 -8.77 9.67
CA TRP A 367 32.18 -10.04 9.26
C TRP A 367 33.70 -9.91 9.09
N CYS A 368 34.38 -9.31 10.07
CA CYS A 368 35.79 -9.60 10.31
C CYS A 368 35.84 -10.67 11.41
N PRO A 369 36.04 -11.96 11.06
CA PRO A 369 36.31 -12.96 12.08
C PRO A 369 37.51 -12.49 12.89
N ARG A 370 37.36 -12.41 14.21
CA ARG A 370 38.49 -12.23 15.13
C ARG A 370 39.39 -13.46 15.08
N THR A 371 40.12 -13.65 13.99
CA THR A 371 41.19 -14.64 13.86
C THR A 371 42.28 -14.10 12.93
N ARG A 372 42.96 -13.04 13.37
CA ARG A 372 44.43 -12.90 13.27
C ARG A 372 44.89 -11.62 13.97
N ALA A 373 45.62 -11.84 15.07
CA ALA A 373 46.61 -10.95 15.67
C ALA A 373 46.17 -9.51 16.04
N CYS A 374 45.62 -9.37 17.26
CA CYS A 374 46.00 -8.23 18.09
C CYS A 374 47.51 -8.32 18.36
N ARG A 375 48.33 -7.69 17.51
CA ARG A 375 49.70 -7.30 17.85
C ARG A 375 49.73 -5.79 18.04
N SER A 376 50.03 -5.41 19.27
CA SER A 376 50.60 -4.13 19.72
C SER A 376 50.03 -2.85 19.11
N TRP A 377 49.19 -2.17 19.90
CA TRP A 377 49.03 -0.72 19.80
C TRP A 377 50.37 -0.05 20.15
N PRO A 378 50.92 0.86 19.32
CA PRO A 378 51.94 1.79 19.78
C PRO A 378 51.25 2.90 20.58
N SER A 379 51.78 3.18 21.76
CA SER A 379 51.47 4.34 22.60
C SER A 379 51.77 5.66 21.85
N PRO A 380 51.10 6.77 22.21
CA PRO A 380 51.09 7.98 21.40
C PRO A 380 52.38 8.80 21.60
N SER A 381 53.28 8.79 20.62
CA SER A 381 54.36 9.79 20.54
C SER A 381 53.90 11.01 19.73
N ARG A 382 53.90 12.17 20.40
CA ARG A 382 53.77 13.51 19.81
C ARG A 382 54.78 13.72 18.68
N THR A 383 54.34 14.05 17.46
CA THR A 383 54.94 15.05 16.56
C THR A 383 54.14 15.25 15.26
N ARG A 384 53.49 16.43 15.14
CA ARG A 384 53.22 17.33 13.99
C ARG A 384 52.74 16.83 12.59
N PRO A 385 52.06 17.71 11.81
CA PRO A 385 50.96 17.34 10.92
C PRO A 385 51.39 17.18 9.46
N THR A 386 50.79 16.21 8.76
CA THR A 386 50.88 16.12 7.30
C THR A 386 49.48 16.18 6.68
N THR A 387 49.26 17.32 6.04
CA THR A 387 48.32 17.65 4.96
C THR A 387 47.84 16.47 4.11
N ARG A 388 46.60 16.02 4.34
CA ARG A 388 45.77 15.36 3.30
C ARG A 388 44.29 15.29 3.71
N CYS A 389 43.66 16.44 3.92
CA CYS A 389 42.21 16.52 4.06
C CYS A 389 41.70 17.84 3.46
N SER A 390 41.68 17.94 2.13
CA SER A 390 41.12 19.12 1.44
C SER A 390 40.46 18.83 0.09
N ARG A 391 40.15 17.56 -0.22
CA ARG A 391 39.52 17.20 -1.52
C ARG A 391 38.11 16.60 -1.46
N TRP A 392 37.51 16.48 -0.28
CA TRP A 392 36.17 15.87 -0.13
C TRP A 392 35.08 16.83 0.38
N SER A 393 35.39 18.11 0.55
CA SER A 393 34.42 19.14 0.96
C SER A 393 33.81 19.93 -0.21
N ARG A 394 34.17 19.63 -1.47
CA ARG A 394 33.64 20.33 -2.66
C ARG A 394 32.63 19.53 -3.48
N ALA A 395 32.45 18.24 -3.21
CA ALA A 395 31.49 17.41 -3.96
C ALA A 395 30.08 17.37 -3.34
N CYS A 396 29.92 17.67 -2.05
CA CYS A 396 28.60 17.75 -1.39
C CYS A 396 27.99 19.17 -1.38
N ALA A 397 28.73 20.20 -1.80
CA ALA A 397 28.24 21.58 -1.83
C ALA A 397 27.67 22.01 -3.20
N ALA A 398 27.80 21.16 -4.24
CA ALA A 398 27.38 21.49 -5.60
C ALA A 398 25.92 21.14 -5.93
N SER A 399 25.17 20.53 -5.00
CA SER A 399 23.77 20.15 -5.16
C SER A 399 22.79 20.89 -4.24
N ALA A 400 23.27 21.89 -3.49
CA ALA A 400 22.45 22.71 -2.58
C ALA A 400 22.41 24.20 -3.00
N GLY A 401 22.66 24.50 -4.27
CA GLY A 401 22.75 25.85 -4.80
C GLY A 401 21.54 26.27 -5.59
N LEU A 402 20.33 26.25 -5.02
CA LEU A 402 19.12 26.80 -5.64
C LEU A 402 18.01 27.10 -4.61
N PHE A 403 18.34 27.70 -3.47
CA PHE A 403 17.39 28.43 -2.61
C PHE A 403 18.17 29.45 -1.78
N ARG A 404 18.38 30.64 -2.33
CA ARG A 404 18.75 31.84 -1.56
C ARG A 404 17.69 32.88 -1.90
N HIS A 405 16.76 33.11 -0.96
CA HIS A 405 16.15 34.41 -0.65
C HIS A 405 15.02 34.19 0.36
N THR A 406 15.34 34.28 1.65
CA THR A 406 14.42 34.81 2.67
C THR A 406 15.27 35.27 3.86
N GLN A 407 15.11 36.55 4.23
CA GLN A 407 15.76 37.20 5.36
C GLN A 407 15.07 36.73 6.66
N CYS A 408 15.84 36.31 7.66
CA CYS A 408 15.37 36.16 9.04
C CYS A 408 15.78 37.40 9.87
N PRO A 409 14.90 37.94 10.74
CA PRO A 409 15.24 39.05 11.63
C PRO A 409 16.00 38.55 12.89
N PRO A 410 16.72 39.43 13.62
CA PRO A 410 17.61 39.02 14.70
C PRO A 410 16.88 38.80 16.03
N THR A 411 17.27 37.78 16.79
CA THR A 411 16.90 37.59 18.21
C THR A 411 18.08 37.93 19.12
N PRO A 412 17.85 38.52 20.31
CA PRO A 412 18.92 38.99 21.17
C PRO A 412 19.45 37.91 22.11
N SER A 413 20.73 38.08 22.43
CA SER A 413 21.56 37.33 23.38
C SER A 413 20.98 37.24 24.79
N THR A 414 21.05 36.06 25.41
CA THR A 414 21.49 35.88 26.81
C THR A 414 21.71 34.39 27.11
N SER A 415 22.87 34.06 27.67
CA SER A 415 23.22 32.76 28.25
C SER A 415 22.88 32.76 29.75
N PRO A 416 22.63 31.61 30.39
CA PRO A 416 23.65 31.13 31.33
C PRO A 416 23.84 29.59 31.40
N SER A 417 25.12 29.20 31.49
CA SER A 417 25.71 28.03 32.18
C SER A 417 24.87 26.75 32.36
N CYS A 418 25.21 25.70 31.59
CA CYS A 418 24.86 24.30 31.89
C CYS A 418 25.92 23.65 32.80
N VAL A 419 25.48 23.20 33.98
CA VAL A 419 26.21 22.29 34.86
C VAL A 419 25.98 20.86 34.37
N TRP A 420 27.07 20.13 34.10
CA TRP A 420 27.02 18.70 33.77
C TRP A 420 26.94 17.85 35.05
N SER A 421 25.81 17.19 35.28
CA SER A 421 25.71 16.10 36.26
C SER A 421 25.67 14.75 35.53
N SER A 422 26.66 13.91 35.79
CA SER A 422 26.76 12.54 35.29
C SER A 422 25.69 11.64 35.92
N VAL A 423 24.74 11.15 35.13
CA VAL A 423 23.87 10.03 35.52
C VAL A 423 24.43 8.76 34.90
N ARG A 424 24.93 7.86 35.74
CA ARG A 424 25.26 6.47 35.37
C ARG A 424 23.95 5.71 35.18
N THR A 425 23.70 5.22 33.97
CA THR A 425 22.65 4.24 33.71
C THR A 425 23.23 2.83 33.88
N SER A 426 22.75 2.13 34.90
CA SER A 426 22.95 0.69 35.11
C SER A 426 22.10 -0.09 34.09
N ALA A 427 22.78 -0.84 33.22
CA ALA A 427 22.15 -1.80 32.32
C ALA A 427 21.64 -3.01 33.12
N ALA A 428 20.32 -3.23 33.14
CA ALA A 428 19.73 -4.46 33.64
C ALA A 428 19.70 -5.49 32.49
N ALA A 429 20.42 -6.59 32.68
CA ALA A 429 20.45 -7.74 31.79
C ALA A 429 19.12 -8.52 31.90
N TRP A 430 18.53 -8.87 30.75
CA TRP A 430 17.42 -9.81 30.66
C TRP A 430 17.96 -11.25 30.51
N PRO A 431 17.43 -12.25 31.25
CA PRO A 431 17.91 -13.63 31.11
C PRO A 431 17.38 -14.30 29.85
N SER A 432 18.28 -15.03 29.18
CA SER A 432 18.04 -15.99 28.11
C SER A 432 17.14 -17.14 28.56
N ALA A 433 16.09 -17.44 27.80
CA ALA A 433 15.30 -18.67 27.95
C ALA A 433 15.65 -19.66 26.82
N SER A 434 16.28 -20.77 27.21
CA SER A 434 16.52 -21.96 26.43
C SER A 434 15.22 -22.74 26.14
N SER A 435 15.15 -23.32 24.94
CA SER A 435 14.12 -24.26 24.49
C SER A 435 14.14 -25.60 25.25
N PRO A 436 12.98 -26.29 25.31
CA PRO A 436 13.00 -27.73 25.05
C PRO A 436 11.90 -28.19 24.09
N THR A 437 12.32 -29.09 23.21
CA THR A 437 11.56 -29.90 22.28
C THR A 437 10.61 -30.90 22.97
N SER A 438 9.37 -31.00 22.46
CA SER A 438 8.73 -32.25 21.95
C SER A 438 7.27 -32.49 22.39
N ARG A 439 6.44 -32.69 21.34
CA ARG A 439 5.24 -33.57 21.23
C ARG A 439 4.04 -33.33 22.16
N ARG A 440 2.90 -32.91 21.57
CA ARG A 440 1.77 -33.81 21.20
C ARG A 440 0.56 -33.04 20.65
N SER A 441 0.03 -33.60 19.57
CA SER A 441 -1.20 -33.31 18.85
C SER A 441 -2.48 -33.47 19.68
N TRP A 442 -3.34 -32.45 19.75
CA TRP A 442 -4.76 -32.60 20.10
C TRP A 442 -5.59 -31.49 19.46
N TRP A 443 -6.25 -31.78 18.33
CA TRP A 443 -7.55 -31.21 17.97
C TRP A 443 -8.38 -32.33 17.35
N ARG A 444 -9.11 -33.04 18.21
CA ARG A 444 -10.08 -34.07 17.83
C ARG A 444 -11.42 -33.37 17.66
N TRP A 445 -11.94 -33.42 16.44
CA TRP A 445 -13.30 -33.02 16.11
C TRP A 445 -14.29 -33.94 16.83
N THR A 446 -15.13 -33.37 17.71
CA THR A 446 -16.32 -34.04 18.23
C THR A 446 -17.50 -33.74 17.31
N ARG A 447 -17.89 -34.75 16.52
CA ARG A 447 -19.24 -34.87 15.92
C ARG A 447 -20.27 -35.00 17.05
N MET A 448 -21.38 -34.27 16.93
CA MET A 448 -22.66 -34.64 17.55
C MET A 448 -23.74 -34.81 16.45
N PRO A 449 -24.76 -35.65 16.69
CA PRO A 449 -25.48 -36.36 15.63
C PRO A 449 -26.71 -35.62 15.09
N ARG A 450 -27.05 -35.93 13.83
CA ARG A 450 -28.33 -35.64 13.15
C ARG A 450 -29.40 -36.68 13.53
N SER A 451 -30.61 -36.20 13.85
CA SER A 451 -31.97 -36.79 13.63
C SER A 451 -32.93 -35.98 14.53
N MET A 452 -34.15 -35.53 14.23
CA MET A 452 -35.21 -35.73 13.23
C MET A 452 -35.89 -34.33 13.11
N GLY A 453 -36.41 -33.84 11.98
CA GLY A 453 -37.64 -34.30 11.32
C GLY A 453 -38.90 -33.81 12.06
N ILE A 454 -39.63 -32.84 11.49
CA ILE A 454 -41.12 -32.67 11.42
C ILE A 454 -41.50 -31.19 11.14
N THR A 455 -41.98 -31.00 9.90
CA THR A 455 -43.17 -30.26 9.39
C THR A 455 -43.74 -28.98 10.04
N SER A 456 -43.89 -27.96 9.17
CA SER A 456 -45.00 -27.00 8.98
C SER A 456 -45.70 -26.34 10.17
N MET A 457 -45.57 -25.01 10.27
CA MET A 457 -46.64 -24.01 10.05
C MET A 457 -46.03 -22.65 9.75
#